data_AF-A0A8T3MXE3-F1
#
_entry.id   AF-A0A8T3MXE3-F1
#
_cell.length_a   1.000
_cell.length_b   1.000
_cell.length_c   1.000
_cell.angle_alpha   90.00
_cell.angle_beta   90.00
_cell.angle_gamma   90.00
#
_symmetry.space_group_name_H-M   'P 1'
#
loop_
_entity.id
_entity.type
_entity.pdbx_description
1 polymer ?
#
loop_
_entity_poly.entity_id
_entity_poly.type
_entity_poly.pdbx_seq_one_letter_code
_entity_poly.pdbx_strand_id
1 'polypeptide(L)'
;MTRLVDRGAIVAAYVGIGMAVTIAISFLLVIPIEPIYWLLALPAGLLIGYYANQRSDRRSGPWSRIAVNAAFAGLVTGLTMAAFLIVVKALFFLGDGGYPDFNRVDPKTRQPIPPSCESGAGCVFARYVAKGYGPELAAAGITDAASFTGFYWGQQVSSTGTILVLTLVGGFGGGLLYGAFRPKASPTQTKASSPTAPS
;
A
#
# COMPACT_ATOMS: atom_id res chain seq x y z
N MET A 1 29.34 -9.12 -11.76
CA MET A 1 28.31 -8.88 -10.73
C MET A 1 26.94 -9.33 -11.25
N THR A 2 26.42 -10.45 -10.77
CA THR A 2 25.05 -10.90 -11.10
C THR A 2 24.05 -10.10 -10.27
N ARG A 3 23.28 -9.20 -10.90
CA ARG A 3 22.21 -8.45 -10.22
C ARG A 3 21.20 -9.42 -9.62
N LEU A 4 20.72 -9.16 -8.39
CA LEU A 4 19.71 -9.98 -7.72
C LEU A 4 18.32 -9.82 -8.36
N VAL A 5 17.99 -8.59 -8.74
CA VAL A 5 16.73 -8.17 -9.35
C VAL A 5 16.95 -7.77 -10.81
N ASP A 6 16.03 -8.14 -11.69
CA ASP A 6 16.11 -7.79 -13.11
C ASP A 6 15.70 -6.34 -13.39
N ARG A 7 16.24 -5.77 -14.47
CA ARG A 7 15.83 -4.42 -14.91
C ARG A 7 14.33 -4.33 -15.19
N GLY A 8 13.72 -5.40 -15.70
CA GLY A 8 12.28 -5.44 -15.95
C GLY A 8 11.46 -5.35 -14.66
N ALA A 9 11.90 -5.98 -13.58
CA ALA A 9 11.27 -5.89 -12.27
C ALA A 9 11.42 -4.49 -11.65
N ILE A 10 12.53 -3.80 -11.90
CA ILE A 10 12.69 -2.39 -11.50
C ILE A 10 11.67 -1.49 -12.23
N VAL A 11 11.50 -1.67 -13.54
CA VAL A 11 10.49 -0.93 -14.31
C VAL A 11 9.08 -1.24 -13.80
N ALA A 12 8.78 -2.51 -13.52
CA ALA A 12 7.50 -2.89 -12.94
C ALA A 12 7.28 -2.26 -11.56
N ALA A 13 8.31 -2.14 -10.72
CA ALA A 13 8.19 -1.45 -9.44
C ALA A 13 7.77 0.02 -9.60
N TYR A 14 8.30 0.75 -10.59
CA TYR A 14 7.84 2.11 -10.90
C TYR A 14 6.38 2.17 -11.35
N VAL A 15 5.93 1.19 -12.16
CA VAL A 15 4.51 1.07 -12.53
C VAL A 15 3.66 0.79 -11.30
N GLY A 16 4.15 -0.06 -10.39
CA GLY A 16 3.52 -0.35 -9.10
C GLY A 16 3.35 0.89 -8.22
N ILE A 17 4.36 1.76 -8.18
CA ILE A 17 4.28 3.07 -7.50
C ILE A 17 3.15 3.90 -8.11
N GLY A 18 3.10 4.04 -9.44
CA GLY A 18 2.04 4.79 -10.13
C GLY A 18 0.64 4.26 -9.82
N MET A 19 0.46 2.94 -9.88
CA MET A 19 -0.80 2.28 -9.51
C MET A 19 -1.19 2.55 -8.06
N ALA A 20 -0.24 2.46 -7.12
CA ALA A 20 -0.48 2.74 -5.71
C ALA A 20 -0.92 4.20 -5.48
N VAL A 21 -0.30 5.15 -6.18
CA VAL A 21 -0.68 6.58 -6.14
C VAL A 21 -2.12 6.76 -6.65
N THR A 22 -2.47 6.15 -7.78
CA THR A 22 -3.84 6.24 -8.32
C THR A 22 -4.85 5.68 -7.34
N ILE A 23 -4.60 4.50 -6.78
CA ILE A 23 -5.48 3.88 -5.77
C ILE A 23 -5.61 4.80 -4.53
N ALA A 24 -4.52 5.41 -4.07
CA ALA A 24 -4.52 6.33 -2.94
C ALA A 24 -5.40 7.55 -3.19
N ILE A 25 -5.18 8.24 -4.31
CA ILE A 25 -5.92 9.45 -4.65
C ILE A 25 -7.41 9.14 -4.86
N SER A 26 -7.73 8.03 -5.52
CA SER A 26 -9.13 7.65 -5.81
C SER A 26 -9.90 7.25 -4.56
N PHE A 27 -9.30 6.50 -3.63
CA PHE A 27 -10.04 5.85 -2.55
C PHE A 27 -9.73 6.36 -1.14
N LEU A 28 -8.54 6.93 -0.87
CA LEU A 28 -8.24 7.46 0.47
C LEU A 28 -8.74 8.89 0.68
N LEU A 29 -8.81 9.69 -0.39
CA LEU A 29 -9.19 11.11 -0.30
C LEU A 29 -10.71 11.34 -0.36
N VAL A 30 -11.46 10.45 -1.00
CA VAL A 30 -12.88 10.68 -1.31
C VAL A 30 -13.82 10.08 -0.24
N ILE A 31 -13.48 8.95 0.40
CA ILE A 31 -14.27 8.31 1.45
C ILE A 31 -13.31 7.49 2.35
N PRO A 32 -13.45 7.48 3.70
CA PRO A 32 -12.66 6.59 4.55
C PRO A 32 -13.18 5.14 4.46
N ILE A 33 -13.09 4.51 3.29
CA ILE A 33 -13.36 3.08 3.07
C ILE A 33 -12.07 2.29 3.08
N GLU A 34 -11.45 2.25 4.25
CA GLU A 34 -10.25 1.45 4.53
C GLU A 34 -10.34 -0.01 4.04
N PRO A 35 -11.51 -0.71 4.10
CA PRO A 35 -11.62 -2.08 3.60
C PRO A 35 -11.31 -2.23 2.10
N ILE A 36 -11.61 -1.23 1.26
CA ILE A 36 -11.32 -1.30 -0.18
C ILE A 36 -9.81 -1.39 -0.43
N TYR A 37 -9.00 -0.73 0.41
CA TYR A 37 -7.56 -0.76 0.28
C TYR A 37 -6.99 -2.16 0.47
N TRP A 38 -7.55 -2.93 1.39
CA TRP A 38 -7.18 -4.34 1.59
C TRP A 38 -7.59 -5.20 0.40
N LEU A 39 -8.79 -4.96 -0.14
CA LEU A 39 -9.31 -5.67 -1.31
C LEU A 39 -8.49 -5.39 -2.57
N LEU A 40 -7.94 -4.19 -2.72
CA LEU A 40 -7.12 -3.80 -3.88
C LEU A 40 -5.64 -4.17 -3.73
N ALA A 41 -5.12 -4.25 -2.50
CA ALA A 41 -3.73 -4.60 -2.23
C ALA A 41 -3.33 -5.95 -2.84
N LEU A 42 -4.15 -6.99 -2.63
CA LEU A 42 -3.86 -8.34 -3.12
C LEU A 42 -3.88 -8.42 -4.66
N PRO A 43 -4.93 -7.97 -5.39
CA PRO A 43 -4.92 -7.91 -6.85
C PRO A 43 -3.81 -7.03 -7.44
N ALA A 44 -3.51 -5.89 -6.81
CA ALA A 44 -2.42 -5.01 -7.22
C ALA A 44 -1.08 -5.73 -7.15
N GLY A 45 -0.82 -6.43 -6.03
CA GLY A 45 0.32 -7.31 -5.88
C GLY A 45 0.37 -8.38 -6.98
N LEU A 46 -0.73 -9.08 -7.21
CA LEU A 46 -0.81 -10.15 -8.21
C LEU A 46 -0.49 -9.64 -9.62
N LEU A 47 -1.09 -8.53 -10.02
CA LEU A 47 -0.81 -7.90 -11.30
C LEU A 47 0.67 -7.52 -11.43
N ILE A 48 1.25 -6.86 -10.41
CA ILE A 48 2.61 -6.37 -10.53
C ILE A 48 3.66 -7.48 -10.46
N GLY A 49 3.41 -8.53 -9.68
CA GLY A 49 4.28 -9.71 -9.61
C GLY A 49 4.32 -10.47 -10.94
N TYR A 50 3.17 -10.57 -11.62
CA TYR A 50 3.10 -11.13 -12.97
C TYR A 50 3.81 -10.21 -13.97
N TYR A 51 3.48 -8.91 -13.95
CA TYR A 51 4.05 -7.91 -14.85
C TYR A 51 5.57 -7.77 -14.73
N ALA A 52 6.13 -7.86 -13.52
CA ALA A 52 7.58 -7.82 -13.29
C ALA A 52 8.33 -8.91 -14.05
N ASN A 53 7.77 -10.12 -14.08
CA ASN A 53 8.38 -11.24 -14.78
C ASN A 53 8.11 -11.19 -16.29
N GLN A 54 6.94 -10.70 -16.71
CA GLN A 54 6.67 -10.37 -18.11
C GLN A 54 7.67 -9.35 -18.65
N ARG A 55 7.90 -8.26 -17.92
CA ARG A 55 8.81 -7.18 -18.32
C ARG A 55 10.27 -7.61 -18.31
N SER A 56 10.62 -8.58 -17.45
CA SER A 56 11.95 -9.19 -17.39
C SER A 56 12.16 -10.30 -18.42
N ASP A 57 11.15 -10.57 -19.27
CA ASP A 57 11.10 -11.65 -20.26
C ASP A 57 11.57 -13.01 -19.73
N ARG A 58 11.12 -13.35 -18.51
CA ARG A 58 11.51 -14.62 -17.91
C ARG A 58 10.78 -15.79 -18.59
N ARG A 59 11.49 -16.90 -18.71
CA ARG A 59 10.89 -18.20 -19.07
C ARG A 59 10.55 -18.98 -17.82
N SER A 60 9.70 -20.00 -17.95
CA SER A 60 9.47 -20.93 -16.83
C SER A 60 10.74 -21.71 -16.50
N GLY A 61 10.97 -21.98 -15.21
CA GLY A 61 12.12 -22.74 -14.70
C GLY A 61 12.97 -22.01 -13.65
N PRO A 62 13.46 -20.77 -13.90
CA PRO A 62 14.24 -19.99 -12.94
C PRO A 62 13.40 -19.44 -11.77
N TRP A 63 12.76 -20.33 -11.00
CA TRP A 63 11.78 -20.00 -9.96
C TRP A 63 12.30 -19.03 -8.90
N SER A 64 13.57 -19.13 -8.49
CA SER A 64 14.17 -18.19 -7.55
C SER A 64 14.20 -16.76 -8.10
N ARG A 65 14.50 -16.58 -9.39
CA ARG A 65 14.49 -15.27 -10.05
C ARG A 65 13.08 -14.74 -10.22
N ILE A 66 12.14 -15.61 -10.60
CA ILE A 66 10.73 -15.26 -10.74
C ILE A 66 10.17 -14.75 -9.41
N ALA A 67 10.45 -15.49 -8.33
CA ALA A 67 10.04 -15.14 -6.97
C ALA A 67 10.68 -13.83 -6.50
N VAL A 68 11.99 -13.64 -6.70
CA VAL A 68 12.69 -12.41 -6.30
C VAL A 68 12.17 -11.18 -7.04
N ASN A 69 11.96 -11.28 -8.35
CA ASN A 69 11.40 -10.17 -9.14
C ASN A 69 9.97 -9.82 -8.71
N ALA A 70 9.15 -10.85 -8.48
CA ALA A 70 7.77 -10.68 -8.05
C ALA A 70 7.68 -10.09 -6.64
N ALA A 71 8.49 -10.60 -5.71
CA ALA A 71 8.61 -10.11 -4.35
C ALA A 71 9.08 -8.66 -4.33
N PHE A 72 10.10 -8.32 -5.13
CA PHE A 72 10.61 -6.95 -5.21
C PHE A 72 9.53 -5.97 -5.70
N ALA A 73 8.85 -6.29 -6.80
CA ALA A 73 7.79 -5.42 -7.34
C ALA A 73 6.59 -5.31 -6.39
N GLY A 74 6.17 -6.43 -5.79
CA GLY A 74 5.10 -6.47 -4.78
C GLY A 74 5.46 -5.67 -3.52
N LEU A 75 6.70 -5.79 -3.04
CA LEU A 75 7.20 -5.07 -1.87
C LEU A 75 7.20 -3.55 -2.11
N VAL A 76 7.77 -3.08 -3.23
CA VAL A 76 7.80 -1.65 -3.54
C VAL A 76 6.38 -1.08 -3.67
N THR A 77 5.48 -1.82 -4.31
CA THR A 77 4.07 -1.42 -4.44
C THR A 77 3.39 -1.35 -3.07
N GLY A 78 3.54 -2.39 -2.25
CA GLY A 78 2.94 -2.48 -0.92
C GLY A 78 3.48 -1.41 0.04
N LEU A 79 4.79 -1.15 0.03
CA LEU A 79 5.41 -0.08 0.81
C LEU A 79 4.89 1.29 0.39
N THR A 80 4.70 1.51 -0.92
CA THR A 80 4.14 2.76 -1.42
C THR A 80 2.69 2.94 -0.97
N MET A 81 1.86 1.90 -1.09
CA MET A 81 0.48 1.93 -0.58
C MET A 81 0.43 2.19 0.93
N ALA A 82 1.27 1.51 1.71
CA ALA A 82 1.39 1.69 3.15
C ALA A 82 1.80 3.13 3.51
N ALA A 83 2.80 3.68 2.82
CA ALA A 83 3.25 5.05 3.02
C ALA A 83 2.12 6.06 2.76
N PHE A 84 1.38 5.92 1.65
CA PHE A 84 0.25 6.80 1.37
C PHE A 84 -0.86 6.68 2.43
N LEU A 85 -1.16 5.46 2.91
CA LEU A 85 -2.12 5.28 3.99
C LEU A 85 -1.69 6.07 5.24
N ILE A 86 -0.44 5.89 5.69
CA ILE A 86 0.10 6.59 6.87
C ILE A 86 0.07 8.09 6.68
N VAL A 87 0.55 8.59 5.53
CA VAL A 87 0.61 10.03 5.26
C VAL A 87 -0.78 10.64 5.27
N VAL A 88 -1.76 10.04 4.59
CA VAL A 88 -3.14 10.56 4.58
C VAL A 88 -3.74 10.53 5.99
N LYS A 89 -3.54 9.43 6.73
CA LYS A 89 -4.01 9.34 8.12
C LYS A 89 -3.33 10.38 9.02
N ALA A 90 -2.04 10.65 8.83
CA ALA A 90 -1.31 11.70 9.55
C ALA A 90 -1.90 13.08 9.26
N LEU A 91 -2.17 13.40 8.00
CA LEU A 91 -2.77 14.69 7.61
C LEU A 91 -4.12 14.90 8.29
N PHE A 92 -4.97 13.88 8.32
CA PHE A 92 -6.26 13.99 9.01
C PHE A 92 -6.12 14.00 10.53
N PHE A 93 -5.23 13.19 11.11
CA PHE A 93 -5.07 13.13 12.56
C PHE A 93 -4.47 14.41 13.14
N LEU A 94 -3.48 15.00 12.46
CA LEU A 94 -2.82 16.23 12.88
C LEU A 94 -3.61 17.48 12.47
N GLY A 95 -4.34 17.42 11.37
CA GLY A 95 -5.11 18.53 10.81
C GLY A 95 -6.56 18.62 11.28
N ASP A 96 -7.08 17.63 12.03
CA ASP A 96 -8.46 17.65 12.52
C ASP A 96 -8.65 18.73 13.58
N GLY A 97 -9.22 19.87 13.17
CA GLY A 97 -9.67 20.95 14.06
C GLY A 97 -11.09 20.75 14.58
N GLY A 98 -11.66 19.55 14.45
CA GLY A 98 -12.97 19.26 15.00
C GLY A 98 -14.07 19.81 14.11
N TYR A 99 -14.04 19.47 12.83
CA TYR A 99 -14.96 20.01 11.83
C TYR A 99 -16.22 19.13 11.71
N PRO A 100 -17.37 19.55 12.27
CA PRO A 100 -18.66 19.11 11.75
C PRO A 100 -19.53 20.31 11.41
N ASP A 101 -19.82 20.43 10.11
CA ASP A 101 -20.81 21.31 9.45
C ASP A 101 -20.27 22.63 8.84
N PHE A 102 -20.05 22.62 7.51
CA PHE A 102 -19.66 23.76 6.67
C PHE A 102 -20.75 24.84 6.56
N ASN A 103 -21.99 24.51 6.92
CA ASN A 103 -23.12 25.43 6.92
C ASN A 103 -23.44 25.95 8.32
N ARG A 104 -22.64 25.58 9.32
CA ARG A 104 -22.86 25.98 10.71
C ARG A 104 -22.45 27.43 10.89
N VAL A 105 -23.46 28.28 10.83
CA VAL A 105 -23.38 29.67 11.25
C VAL A 105 -23.96 29.83 12.64
N ASP A 106 -23.33 30.67 13.45
CA ASP A 106 -23.89 31.07 14.75
C ASP A 106 -25.28 31.68 14.53
N PRO A 107 -26.36 31.17 15.16
CA PRO A 107 -27.72 31.65 14.93
C PRO A 107 -27.93 33.12 15.33
N LYS A 108 -27.05 33.70 16.16
CA LYS A 108 -27.11 35.11 16.58
C LYS A 108 -26.27 36.01 15.68
N THR A 109 -25.05 35.60 15.33
CA THR A 109 -24.10 36.47 14.59
C THR A 109 -24.06 36.19 13.09
N ARG A 110 -24.65 35.07 12.65
CA ARG A 110 -24.60 34.53 11.28
C ARG A 110 -23.17 34.35 10.73
N GLN A 111 -22.17 34.32 11.61
CA GLN A 111 -20.77 34.12 11.24
C GLN A 111 -20.43 32.62 11.22
N PRO A 112 -19.48 32.19 10.37
CA PRO A 112 -18.96 30.83 10.39
C PRO A 112 -18.38 30.49 11.76
N ILE A 113 -18.72 29.32 12.31
CA ILE A 113 -18.14 28.87 13.58
C ILE A 113 -16.74 28.28 13.30
N PRO A 114 -15.66 28.80 13.93
CA PRO A 114 -14.30 28.29 13.76
C PRO A 114 -14.17 26.83 14.27
N PRO A 115 -13.04 26.13 13.98
CA PRO A 115 -12.80 24.76 14.42
C PRO A 115 -13.11 24.56 15.91
N SER A 116 -13.77 23.45 16.24
CA SER A 116 -14.35 23.21 17.57
C SER A 116 -13.35 22.66 18.61
N CYS A 117 -12.09 22.45 18.23
CA CYS A 117 -10.98 22.18 19.15
C CYS A 117 -9.61 22.50 18.52
N GLU A 118 -8.58 22.60 19.37
CA GLU A 118 -7.19 22.68 18.92
C GLU A 118 -6.81 21.42 18.13
N SER A 119 -6.26 21.60 16.92
CA SER A 119 -6.00 20.49 16.01
C SER A 119 -5.09 19.43 16.62
N GLY A 120 -5.36 18.16 16.29
CA GLY A 120 -4.53 17.03 16.69
C GLY A 120 -5.28 15.99 17.53
N ALA A 121 -4.50 15.17 18.25
CA ALA A 121 -4.98 13.98 18.94
C ALA A 121 -6.13 14.23 19.91
N GLY A 122 -6.07 15.33 20.67
CA GLY A 122 -7.10 15.67 21.66
C GLY A 122 -8.45 15.94 21.00
N CYS A 123 -8.45 16.61 19.85
CA CYS A 123 -9.66 16.92 19.10
C CYS A 123 -10.28 15.67 18.47
N VAL A 124 -9.45 14.79 17.89
CA VAL A 124 -9.90 13.49 17.38
C VAL A 124 -10.47 12.63 18.51
N PHE A 125 -9.79 12.54 19.65
CA PHE A 125 -10.25 11.77 20.81
C PHE A 125 -11.61 12.28 21.32
N ALA A 126 -11.75 13.60 21.52
CA ALA A 126 -13.00 14.21 21.95
C ALA A 126 -14.16 13.92 20.99
N ARG A 127 -13.90 13.87 19.68
CA ARG A 127 -14.91 13.48 18.68
C ARG A 127 -15.33 12.03 18.78
N TYR A 128 -14.40 11.11 19.05
CA TYR A 128 -14.75 9.70 19.25
C TYR A 128 -15.63 9.53 20.49
N VAL A 129 -15.29 10.21 21.60
CA VAL A 129 -16.12 10.22 22.81
C VAL A 129 -17.50 10.82 22.53
N ALA A 130 -17.57 11.96 21.83
CA ALA A 130 -18.83 12.61 21.46
C ALA A 130 -19.71 11.77 20.52
N LYS A 131 -19.11 10.87 19.73
CA LYS A 131 -19.82 9.90 18.88
C LYS A 131 -20.33 8.67 19.65
N GLY A 132 -20.06 8.58 20.95
CA GLY A 132 -20.52 7.48 21.81
C GLY A 132 -19.48 6.39 22.04
N TYR A 133 -18.26 6.48 21.49
CA TYR A 133 -17.22 5.46 21.68
C TYR A 133 -16.49 5.56 23.02
N GLY A 134 -16.87 6.51 23.89
CA GLY A 134 -16.23 6.75 25.17
C GLY A 134 -16.17 5.51 26.09
N PRO A 135 -17.27 4.77 26.30
CA PRO A 135 -17.26 3.58 27.15
C PRO A 135 -16.32 2.48 26.65
N GLU A 136 -16.26 2.24 25.33
CA GLU A 136 -15.40 1.20 24.76
C GLU A 136 -13.92 1.60 24.82
N LEU A 137 -13.61 2.88 24.57
CA LEU A 137 -12.25 3.41 24.74
C LEU A 137 -11.79 3.31 26.19
N ALA A 138 -12.63 3.72 27.14
CA ALA A 138 -12.32 3.62 28.57
C ALA A 138 -12.13 2.17 29.02
N ALA A 139 -12.95 1.23 28.53
CA ALA A 139 -12.80 -0.21 28.80
C ALA A 139 -11.46 -0.77 28.26
N ALA A 140 -10.94 -0.19 27.17
CA ALA A 140 -9.62 -0.51 26.62
C ALA A 140 -8.46 0.25 27.31
N GLY A 141 -8.72 1.01 28.37
CA GLY A 141 -7.71 1.82 29.07
C GLY A 141 -7.32 3.12 28.34
N ILE A 142 -8.12 3.55 27.36
CA ILE A 142 -7.89 4.75 26.57
C ILE A 142 -8.78 5.87 27.13
N THR A 143 -8.21 6.67 28.03
CA THR A 143 -8.95 7.70 28.79
C THR A 143 -8.51 9.12 28.47
N ASP A 144 -7.44 9.29 27.68
CA ASP A 144 -6.88 10.60 27.34
C ASP A 144 -6.30 10.61 25.92
N ALA A 145 -5.87 11.80 25.47
CA ALA A 145 -5.31 11.99 24.13
C ALA A 145 -3.99 11.21 23.92
N ALA A 146 -3.20 10.98 24.96
CA ALA A 146 -1.90 10.32 24.85
C ALA A 146 -2.08 8.81 24.62
N SER A 147 -2.89 8.16 25.46
CA SER A 147 -3.31 6.77 25.31
C SER A 147 -4.05 6.54 24.00
N PHE A 148 -4.90 7.48 23.58
CA PHE A 148 -5.58 7.41 22.27
C PHE A 148 -4.61 7.51 21.10
N THR A 149 -3.60 8.39 21.18
CA THR A 149 -2.58 8.52 20.13
C THR A 149 -1.84 7.21 19.92
N GLY A 150 -1.38 6.57 21.01
CA GLY A 150 -0.71 5.27 20.95
C GLY A 150 -1.60 4.20 20.32
N PHE A 151 -2.86 4.12 20.75
CA PHE A 151 -3.83 3.19 20.18
C PHE A 151 -4.07 3.44 18.68
N TYR A 152 -4.36 4.68 18.29
CA TYR A 152 -4.67 5.06 16.92
C TYR A 152 -3.53 4.69 15.97
N TRP A 153 -2.29 5.05 16.32
CA TRP A 153 -1.13 4.77 15.48
C TRP A 153 -0.75 3.29 15.49
N GLY A 154 -0.97 2.57 16.59
CA GLY A 154 -0.86 1.11 16.62
C GLY A 154 -1.80 0.46 15.61
N GLN A 155 -3.05 0.93 15.51
CA GLN A 155 -4.00 0.46 14.51
C GLN A 155 -3.55 0.81 13.08
N GLN A 156 -3.04 2.03 12.83
CA GLN A 156 -2.54 2.40 11.49
C GLN A 156 -1.34 1.53 11.08
N VAL A 157 -0.41 1.26 11.99
CA VAL A 157 0.73 0.36 11.74
C VAL A 157 0.24 -1.05 11.43
N SER A 158 -0.73 -1.58 12.19
CA SER A 158 -1.34 -2.88 11.89
C SER A 158 -1.98 -2.91 10.49
N SER A 159 -2.81 -1.92 10.16
CA SER A 159 -3.46 -1.83 8.84
C SER A 159 -2.46 -1.75 7.69
N THR A 160 -1.38 -0.97 7.85
CA THR A 160 -0.32 -0.85 6.83
C THR A 160 0.48 -2.14 6.68
N GLY A 161 0.73 -2.83 7.79
CA GLY A 161 1.32 -4.17 7.78
C GLY A 161 0.46 -5.15 6.99
N THR A 162 -0.85 -5.15 7.21
CA THR A 162 -1.80 -5.98 6.43
C THR A 162 -1.73 -5.68 4.94
N ILE A 163 -1.75 -4.40 4.54
CA ILE A 163 -1.62 -3.99 3.12
C ILE A 163 -0.31 -4.50 2.53
N LEU A 164 0.80 -4.34 3.26
CA LEU A 164 2.11 -4.77 2.81
C LEU A 164 2.15 -6.29 2.59
N VAL A 165 1.66 -7.06 3.55
CA VAL A 165 1.60 -8.53 3.49
C VAL A 165 0.71 -8.97 2.34
N LEU A 166 -0.50 -8.42 2.21
CA LEU A 166 -1.43 -8.77 1.11
C LEU A 166 -0.83 -8.45 -0.25
N THR A 167 -0.20 -7.29 -0.42
CA THR A 167 0.45 -6.92 -1.69
C THR A 167 1.63 -7.83 -2.00
N LEU A 168 2.41 -8.22 -0.99
CA LEU A 168 3.55 -9.12 -1.16
C LEU A 168 3.08 -10.54 -1.52
N VAL A 169 2.09 -11.07 -0.82
CA VAL A 169 1.45 -12.37 -1.11
C VAL A 169 0.86 -12.37 -2.52
N GLY A 170 0.16 -11.29 -2.89
CA GLY A 170 -0.32 -11.07 -4.24
C GLY A 170 0.83 -11.12 -5.25
N GLY A 171 1.90 -10.36 -4.98
CA GLY A 171 3.14 -10.36 -5.77
C GLY A 171 3.66 -11.77 -6.04
N PHE A 172 3.89 -12.55 -4.98
CA PHE A 172 4.31 -13.93 -5.10
C PHE A 172 3.32 -14.77 -5.93
N GLY A 173 2.02 -14.65 -5.68
CA GLY A 173 0.97 -15.31 -6.46
C GLY A 173 1.06 -14.98 -7.96
N GLY A 174 1.24 -13.70 -8.31
CA GLY A 174 1.43 -13.24 -9.68
C GLY A 174 2.68 -13.84 -10.34
N GLY A 175 3.79 -13.89 -9.60
CA GLY A 175 5.02 -14.54 -10.06
C GLY A 175 4.86 -16.05 -10.27
N LEU A 176 4.16 -16.73 -9.35
CA LEU A 176 3.90 -18.16 -9.45
C LEU A 176 3.02 -18.48 -10.67
N LEU A 177 1.94 -17.73 -10.87
CA LEU A 177 1.08 -17.83 -12.04
C LEU A 177 1.88 -17.60 -13.33
N TYR A 178 2.72 -16.56 -13.37
CA TYR A 178 3.59 -16.31 -14.51
C TYR A 178 4.50 -17.51 -14.83
N GLY A 179 5.20 -18.03 -13.82
CA GLY A 179 6.11 -19.16 -13.98
C GLY A 179 5.42 -20.45 -14.39
N ALA A 180 4.18 -20.68 -13.91
CA ALA A 180 3.40 -21.87 -14.23
C ALA A 180 2.89 -21.87 -15.67
N PHE A 181 2.48 -20.70 -16.20
CA PHE A 181 1.87 -20.58 -17.53
C PHE A 181 2.85 -20.18 -18.65
N ARG A 182 4.09 -19.77 -18.34
CA ARG A 182 5.10 -19.47 -19.36
C ARG A 182 5.71 -20.73 -19.96
N PRO A 183 6.02 -20.76 -21.27
CA PRO A 183 6.84 -21.82 -21.85
C PRO A 183 8.24 -21.88 -21.23
N LYS A 184 8.77 -23.09 -21.08
CA LYS A 184 10.17 -23.34 -20.73
C LYS A 184 11.10 -22.83 -21.85
N ALA A 185 12.35 -22.52 -21.51
CA ALA A 185 13.35 -22.19 -22.51
C ALA A 185 13.65 -23.43 -23.39
N SER A 186 13.75 -23.24 -24.71
CA SER A 186 14.13 -24.31 -25.63
C SER A 186 15.59 -24.72 -25.39
N PRO A 187 15.93 -26.02 -25.36
CA PRO A 187 17.30 -26.49 -25.10
C PRO A 187 18.38 -26.08 -26.14
N THR A 188 18.03 -25.40 -27.23
CA THR A 188 18.83 -25.38 -28.47
C THR A 188 19.77 -24.17 -28.65
N GLN A 189 20.31 -23.56 -27.59
CA GLN A 189 21.24 -22.43 -27.72
C GLN A 189 22.53 -22.58 -26.90
N THR A 190 23.23 -23.71 -27.05
CA THR A 190 24.58 -23.87 -26.46
C THR A 190 25.62 -24.41 -27.46
N LYS A 191 25.28 -24.63 -28.73
CA LYS A 191 26.19 -25.30 -29.69
C LYS A 191 26.66 -24.51 -30.91
N ALA A 192 26.42 -23.20 -30.99
CA ALA A 192 26.78 -22.41 -32.18
C ALA A 192 27.80 -21.31 -31.87
N SER A 193 29.01 -21.71 -31.47
CA SER A 193 30.21 -20.86 -31.60
C SER A 193 31.47 -21.71 -31.48
N SER A 194 31.71 -22.57 -32.46
CA SER A 194 33.06 -23.07 -32.75
C SER A 194 33.45 -22.43 -34.08
N PRO A 195 34.40 -21.47 -34.12
CA PRO A 195 34.86 -20.92 -35.38
C PRO A 195 35.63 -22.01 -36.12
N THR A 196 35.17 -22.38 -37.31
CA THR A 196 35.90 -23.19 -38.25
C THR A 196 37.15 -22.41 -38.68
N ALA A 197 38.34 -22.92 -38.38
CA ALA A 197 39.60 -22.35 -38.86
C ALA A 197 39.73 -22.57 -40.37
N PRO A 198 40.10 -21.54 -41.16
CA PRO A 198 40.42 -21.73 -42.57
C PRO A 198 41.80 -22.40 -42.73
N SER A 199 41.83 -23.39 -43.62
CA SER A 199 43.00 -24.10 -44.15
C SER A 199 43.84 -23.25 -45.08
#